data_AF-A0A949I9W2-F1
#
_entry.id   AF-A0A949I9W2-F1
#
_cell.length_a   1.000
_cell.length_b   1.000
_cell.length_c   1.000
_cell.angle_alpha   90.00
_cell.angle_beta   90.00
_cell.angle_gamma   90.00
#
_symmetry.space_group_name_H-M   'P 1'
#
loop_
_entity.id
_entity.type
_entity.pdbx_description
1 polymer ?
#
loop_
_entity_poly.entity_id
_entity_poly.type
_entity_poly.pdbx_seq_one_letter_code
_entity_poly.pdbx_strand_id
1 'polypeptide(L)'
;MNLSFDEKLADDYTSQSQKIRVLTEDWVGNQIYCPNCGHLDIDKYPNNKSVGDFFCSNCKEDYELKSKKENFGNKIVDGAYRTMIERLQSSN
;
A
#
# COMPACT_ATOMS: atom_id res chain seq x y z
N MET A 1 -15.02 7.37 -5.89
CA MET A 1 -14.22 6.16 -5.62
C MET A 1 -14.93 4.97 -6.25
N ASN A 2 -14.31 4.32 -7.21
CA ASN A 2 -14.72 3.00 -7.68
C ASN A 2 -14.24 1.95 -6.67
N LEU A 3 -15.09 1.00 -6.28
CA LEU A 3 -14.78 -0.01 -5.24
C LEU A 3 -14.42 -1.39 -5.84
N SER A 4 -14.17 -1.46 -7.14
CA SER A 4 -13.77 -2.68 -7.84
C SER A 4 -12.32 -2.60 -8.31
N PHE A 5 -11.65 -3.75 -8.35
CA PHE A 5 -10.30 -3.87 -8.93
C PHE A 5 -10.36 -4.04 -10.45
N ASP A 6 -9.29 -3.64 -11.14
CA ASP A 6 -9.04 -4.06 -12.52
C ASP A 6 -8.39 -5.45 -12.52
N GLU A 7 -9.22 -6.49 -12.59
CA GLU A 7 -8.77 -7.88 -12.49
C GLU A 7 -7.73 -8.28 -13.55
N LYS A 8 -7.69 -7.58 -14.69
CA LYS A 8 -6.73 -7.86 -15.78
C LYS A 8 -5.27 -7.69 -15.33
N LEU A 9 -5.02 -6.82 -14.35
CA LEU A 9 -3.67 -6.61 -13.80
C LEU A 9 -3.11 -7.86 -13.11
N ALA A 10 -3.96 -8.81 -12.73
CA ALA A 10 -3.58 -10.02 -12.04
C ALA A 10 -3.44 -11.25 -12.96
N ASP A 11 -3.69 -11.12 -14.27
CA ASP A 11 -3.73 -12.24 -15.22
C ASP A 11 -2.38 -12.95 -15.34
N ASP A 12 -1.28 -12.19 -15.30
CA ASP A 12 0.09 -12.71 -15.44
C ASP A 12 0.66 -13.32 -14.14
N TYR A 13 -0.09 -13.25 -13.03
CA TYR A 13 0.37 -13.74 -11.73
C TYR A 13 -0.32 -15.06 -11.36
N THR A 14 0.42 -15.98 -10.75
CA THR A 14 -0.15 -17.25 -10.25
C THR A 14 -0.38 -17.21 -8.74
N SER A 15 0.53 -16.57 -8.00
CA SER A 15 0.43 -16.43 -6.55
C SER A 15 -0.66 -15.44 -6.15
N GLN A 16 -1.57 -15.88 -5.27
CA GLN A 16 -2.63 -15.02 -4.72
C GLN A 16 -2.07 -13.80 -4.00
N SER A 17 -0.93 -13.94 -3.32
CA SER A 17 -0.25 -12.83 -2.66
C SER A 17 0.27 -11.79 -3.66
N GLN A 18 0.75 -12.22 -4.83
CA GLN A 18 1.18 -11.28 -5.88
C GLN A 18 0.00 -10.65 -6.60
N LYS A 19 -1.07 -11.44 -6.88
CA LYS A 19 -2.33 -10.93 -7.43
C LYS A 19 -2.89 -9.79 -6.57
N ILE A 20 -3.09 -10.04 -5.27
CA ILE A 20 -3.69 -9.02 -4.41
C ILE A 20 -2.79 -7.80 -4.26
N ARG A 21 -1.46 -7.98 -4.28
CA ARG A 21 -0.51 -6.87 -4.23
C ARG A 21 -0.71 -5.93 -5.41
N VAL A 22 -0.69 -6.44 -6.64
CA VAL A 22 -0.83 -5.59 -7.83
C VAL A 22 -2.21 -4.93 -7.92
N LEU A 23 -3.27 -5.66 -7.57
CA LEU A 23 -4.64 -5.13 -7.61
C LEU A 23 -4.87 -4.02 -6.57
N THR A 24 -4.37 -4.21 -5.35
CA THR A 24 -4.61 -3.24 -4.27
C THR A 24 -3.72 -2.02 -4.39
N GLU A 25 -2.46 -2.17 -4.81
CA GLU A 25 -1.57 -1.04 -5.10
C GLU A 25 -2.11 -0.18 -6.25
N ASP A 26 -2.61 -0.79 -7.34
CA ASP A 26 -3.25 -0.04 -8.42
C ASP A 26 -4.50 0.71 -7.94
N TRP A 27 -5.36 0.03 -7.20
CA TRP A 27 -6.58 0.64 -6.69
C TRP A 27 -6.29 1.84 -5.78
N VAL A 28 -5.32 1.74 -4.88
CA VAL A 28 -4.92 2.87 -4.03
C VAL A 28 -4.42 4.04 -4.87
N GLY A 29 -3.51 3.80 -5.81
CA GLY A 29 -2.95 4.86 -6.66
C GLY A 29 -4.00 5.58 -7.52
N ASN A 30 -5.10 4.91 -7.87
CA ASN A 30 -6.14 5.47 -8.73
C ASN A 30 -7.36 6.04 -7.97
N GLN A 31 -7.59 5.62 -6.72
CA GLN A 31 -8.87 5.86 -6.04
C GLN A 31 -8.74 6.59 -4.70
N ILE A 32 -7.56 6.61 -4.09
CA ILE A 32 -7.33 7.16 -2.75
C ILE A 32 -6.65 8.52 -2.86
N TYR A 33 -7.04 9.44 -1.98
CA TYR A 33 -6.38 10.72 -1.76
C TYR A 33 -5.57 10.68 -0.46
N CYS A 34 -4.66 11.64 -0.26
CA CYS A 34 -3.89 11.73 0.98
C CYS A 34 -4.81 12.00 2.20
N PRO A 35 -4.91 11.06 3.16
CA PRO A 35 -5.81 11.21 4.30
C PRO A 35 -5.39 12.31 5.29
N ASN A 36 -4.12 12.74 5.27
CA ASN A 36 -3.63 13.80 6.15
C ASN A 36 -4.02 15.20 5.65
N CYS A 37 -3.73 15.50 4.38
CA CYS A 37 -3.88 16.87 3.83
C CYS A 37 -4.96 17.03 2.76
N GLY A 38 -5.64 15.95 2.35
CA GLY A 38 -6.68 15.99 1.33
C GLY A 38 -6.17 16.19 -0.11
N HIS A 39 -4.86 16.16 -0.34
CA HIS A 39 -4.30 16.18 -1.69
C HIS A 39 -4.82 14.98 -2.49
N LEU A 40 -5.34 15.23 -3.69
CA LEU A 40 -6.08 14.23 -4.45
C LEU A 40 -5.21 13.08 -4.92
N ASP A 41 -3.94 13.36 -5.19
CA ASP A 41 -3.00 12.37 -5.68
C ASP A 41 -2.19 11.77 -4.51
N ILE A 42 -1.83 10.50 -4.68
CA ILE A 42 -0.89 9.80 -3.82
C ILE A 42 0.16 9.12 -4.71
N ASP A 43 1.43 9.36 -4.42
CA ASP A 43 2.53 8.89 -5.23
C ASP A 43 2.96 7.50 -4.76
N LYS A 44 3.22 6.58 -5.70
CA LYS A 44 3.71 5.24 -5.39
C LYS A 44 5.23 5.23 -5.30
N TYR A 45 5.77 4.55 -4.29
CA TYR A 45 7.20 4.28 -4.23
C TYR A 45 7.65 3.19 -5.23
N PRO A 46 8.94 3.17 -5.63
CA PRO A 46 9.47 2.07 -6.42
C PRO A 46 9.32 0.73 -5.69
N ASN A 47 9.08 -0.33 -6.46
CA ASN A 47 9.02 -1.69 -5.92
C ASN A 47 10.28 -2.02 -5.08
N ASN A 48 10.07 -2.77 -4.00
CA ASN A 48 11.10 -3.15 -3.02
C ASN A 48 11.62 -2.02 -2.12
N LYS A 49 10.95 -0.85 -2.09
CA LYS A 49 11.20 0.09 -1.00
C LYS A 49 10.85 -0.58 0.33
N SER A 50 11.75 -0.48 1.30
CA SER A 50 11.52 -0.99 2.64
C SER A 50 10.46 -0.16 3.35
N VAL A 51 9.36 -0.81 3.73
CA VAL A 51 8.33 -0.29 4.67
C VAL A 51 7.77 1.08 4.23
N GLY A 52 7.16 1.09 3.05
CA GLY A 52 6.49 2.26 2.48
C GLY A 52 6.11 2.02 1.02
N ASP A 53 4.81 2.06 0.73
CA ASP A 53 4.25 1.78 -0.60
C ASP A 53 3.85 3.07 -1.31
N PHE A 54 3.40 4.07 -0.55
CA PHE A 54 2.95 5.35 -1.05
C PHE A 54 3.46 6.52 -0.22
N PHE A 55 3.45 7.71 -0.80
CA PHE A 55 3.69 8.96 -0.10
C PHE A 55 2.85 10.09 -0.69
N CYS A 56 2.63 11.14 0.09
CA CYS A 56 2.02 12.35 -0.40
C CYS A 56 3.10 13.38 -0.75
N SER A 57 3.24 13.73 -2.04
CA SER A 57 4.17 14.78 -2.46
C SER A 57 3.86 16.17 -1.87
N ASN A 58 2.62 16.42 -1.42
CA ASN A 58 2.21 17.68 -0.80
C ASN A 58 2.64 17.79 0.68
N CYS A 59 2.22 16.85 1.54
CA CYS A 59 2.48 16.92 2.99
C CYS A 59 3.62 16.02 3.49
N LYS A 60 4.24 15.23 2.59
CA LYS A 60 5.38 14.34 2.86
C LYS A 60 5.10 13.16 3.79
N GLU A 61 3.83 12.89 4.10
CA GLU A 61 3.44 11.68 4.81
C GLU A 61 3.69 10.42 3.98
N ASP A 62 4.12 9.38 4.67
CA ASP A 62 4.35 8.05 4.12
C ASP A 62 3.23 7.09 4.51
N TYR A 63 2.90 6.17 3.60
CA TYR A 63 1.85 5.18 3.81
C TYR A 63 2.31 3.80 3.40
N GLU A 64 1.98 2.81 4.23
CA GLU A 64 2.18 1.41 3.96
C GLU A 64 0.83 0.70 3.81
N LEU A 65 0.63 0.02 2.69
CA LEU A 65 -0.60 -0.66 2.34
C LEU A 65 -0.58 -2.10 2.86
N LYS A 66 -1.58 -2.46 3.67
CA LYS A 66 -1.81 -3.83 4.11
C LYS A 66 -3.22 -4.25 3.70
N SER A 67 -3.32 -5.25 2.83
CA SER A 67 -4.59 -5.77 2.33
C SER A 67 -4.92 -7.15 2.88
N LYS A 68 -6.21 -7.42 3.12
CA LYS A 68 -6.71 -8.73 3.56
C LYS A 68 -8.07 -8.99 2.92
N LYS A 69 -8.31 -10.23 2.48
CA LYS A 69 -9.61 -10.66 1.95
C LYS A 69 -10.67 -10.79 3.06
N GLU A 70 -10.25 -11.33 4.20
CA GLU A 70 -11.10 -11.52 5.37
C GLU A 70 -11.13 -10.27 6.26
N ASN A 71 -12.02 -10.27 7.25
CA ASN A 71 -12.11 -9.20 8.24
C ASN A 71 -10.77 -8.94 8.95
N PHE A 72 -10.49 -7.66 9.21
CA PHE A 72 -9.38 -7.25 10.05
C PHE A 72 -9.62 -7.66 11.51
N GLY A 73 -8.53 -8.00 12.20
CA GLY A 73 -8.49 -8.20 13.64
C GLY A 73 -7.30 -7.45 14.23
N ASN A 74 -6.94 -7.76 15.46
CA ASN A 74 -5.88 -7.02 16.17
C ASN A 74 -4.44 -7.34 15.70
N LYS A 75 -4.29 -8.20 14.67
CA LYS A 75 -3.00 -8.60 14.10
C LYS A 75 -2.99 -8.39 12.60
N ILE A 76 -2.02 -7.62 12.13
CA ILE A 76 -1.71 -7.42 10.72
C ILE A 76 -0.38 -8.12 10.45
N VAL A 77 -0.33 -8.92 9.39
CA VAL A 77 0.90 -9.61 8.97
C VAL A 77 1.79 -8.62 8.22
N ASP A 78 3.08 -8.68 8.51
CA ASP A 78 4.10 -7.83 7.91
C ASP A 78 5.29 -8.65 7.38
N GLY A 79 6.23 -8.00 6.71
CA GLY A 79 7.48 -8.57 6.21
C GLY A 79 8.55 -8.72 7.29
N ALA A 80 9.73 -8.13 7.04
CA ALA A 80 10.91 -8.34 7.86
C ALA A 80 10.88 -7.53 9.17
N TYR A 81 10.90 -8.23 10.31
CA TYR A 81 10.80 -7.63 11.64
C TYR A 81 11.80 -6.49 11.88
N ARG A 82 13.09 -6.70 11.60
CA ARG A 82 14.13 -5.69 11.84
C ARG A 82 13.86 -4.40 11.07
N THR A 83 13.51 -4.52 9.79
CA THR A 83 13.22 -3.38 8.92
C THR A 83 12.01 -2.58 9.40
N MET A 84 10.98 -3.27 9.91
CA MET A 84 9.79 -2.63 10.48
C MET A 84 10.13 -1.85 11.76
N ILE A 85 10.89 -2.44 12.68
CA ILE A 85 11.32 -1.74 13.90
C ILE A 85 12.16 -0.50 13.57
N GLU A 86 13.10 -0.61 12.63
CA GLU A 86 13.92 0.52 12.16
C GLU A 86 13.05 1.63 11.58
N ARG A 87 12.03 1.30 10.79
CA ARG A 87 11.08 2.26 10.23
C ARG A 87 10.26 2.96 11.32
N LEU A 88 9.71 2.21 12.27
CA LEU A 88 8.90 2.77 13.36
C LEU A 88 9.68 3.72 14.28
N GLN A 89 11.00 3.59 14.31
CA GLN A 89 11.91 4.46 15.08
C GLN A 89 12.44 5.65 14.27
N SER A 90 12.22 5.65 12.96
CA SER A 90 12.70 6.71 12.07
C SER A 90 11.82 7.96 12.15
N SER A 91 12.38 9.11 11.78
CA SER A 91 11.66 10.39 11.80
C SER A 91 10.65 10.55 10.66
N ASN A 92 10.64 9.61 9.72
CA ASN A 92 9.67 9.39 8.64
C ASN A 92 9.79 7.94 8.21
#